data_AF-A0A930A694-F1
#
_entry.id   AF-A0A930A694-F1
#
_cell.length_a   1.000
_cell.length_b   1.000
_cell.length_c   1.000
_cell.angle_alpha   90.00
_cell.angle_beta   90.00
_cell.angle_gamma   90.00
#
_symmetry.space_group_name_H-M   'P 1'
#
loop_
_entity.id
_entity.type
_entity.pdbx_description
1 polymer ?
#
loop_
_entity_poly.entity_id
_entity_poly.type
_entity_poly.pdbx_seq_one_letter_code
_entity_poly.pdbx_strand_id
1 'polypeptide(L)'
;AVDREKFASEVTELVRNHPNIEVIAEEVTKIPEGPTIIATGPLSSEGMMKAIGTLIDDRYCYFYDAAAPIVTAESINFDKAYKKSRYDKGEADYINCPMTREEFDAFYMELIQAETAEVHAFEKEVFFEGCMPFEVMAKRGRDTLLFGPMKPVGLEQEGKKRPYAVVQLRQDNAQASLYNIVGFQTHLKWGEQKRIIQMIPGLENAEIVRYGVMHRNTYICSPIYLRETYQFKDRDDLFFAGQMTGVEGYIESAASGMLAGINMAHVLKGEEPVILGANTMMGAMAHYITHADPNHFQPMNANFGIMHLEGEVKKKDRKAAYAPQALKIIQELKEKNGL
;
A
#
# COMPACT_ATOMS: atom_id res chain seq x y z
N ALA A 1 -11.03 0.59 12.64
CA ALA A 1 -10.49 -0.75 12.96
C ALA A 1 -11.67 -1.68 13.24
N VAL A 2 -11.53 -2.96 12.94
CA VAL A 2 -12.57 -3.99 13.16
C VAL A 2 -11.96 -5.20 13.85
N ASP A 3 -12.80 -5.98 14.52
CA ASP A 3 -12.45 -7.35 14.91
C ASP A 3 -12.33 -8.19 13.63
N ARG A 4 -11.12 -8.72 13.36
CA ARG A 4 -10.79 -9.37 12.09
C ARG A 4 -11.53 -10.69 11.90
N GLU A 5 -11.58 -11.51 12.94
CA GLU A 5 -12.21 -12.83 12.90
C GLU A 5 -13.72 -12.67 12.74
N LYS A 6 -14.31 -11.78 13.55
CA LYS A 6 -15.74 -11.52 13.48
C LYS A 6 -16.15 -10.95 12.11
N PHE A 7 -15.43 -9.96 11.61
CA PHE A 7 -15.71 -9.36 10.30
C PHE A 7 -15.61 -10.39 9.16
N ALA A 8 -14.54 -11.19 9.14
CA ALA A 8 -14.34 -12.20 8.10
C ALA A 8 -15.41 -13.29 8.15
N SER A 9 -15.81 -13.73 9.34
CA SER A 9 -16.88 -14.71 9.53
C SER A 9 -18.23 -14.19 9.03
N GLU A 10 -18.60 -12.96 9.39
CA GLU A 10 -19.87 -12.36 8.96
C GLU A 10 -19.96 -12.22 7.44
N VAL A 11 -18.90 -11.74 6.78
CA VAL A 11 -18.85 -11.63 5.31
C VAL A 11 -18.93 -13.02 4.66
N THR A 12 -18.20 -14.01 5.20
CA THR A 12 -18.22 -15.38 4.68
C THR A 12 -19.62 -15.99 4.75
N GLU A 13 -20.32 -15.80 5.87
CA GLU A 13 -21.68 -16.31 6.06
C GLU A 13 -22.67 -15.65 5.09
N LEU A 14 -22.60 -14.33 4.92
CA LEU A 14 -23.44 -13.59 3.98
C LEU A 14 -23.28 -14.08 2.54
N VAL A 15 -22.03 -14.31 2.10
CA VAL A 15 -21.73 -14.78 0.74
C VAL A 15 -22.18 -16.23 0.55
N ARG A 16 -21.86 -17.13 1.48
CA ARG A 16 -22.18 -18.56 1.36
C ARG A 16 -23.68 -18.86 1.45
N ASN A 17 -24.45 -18.03 2.14
CA ASN A 17 -25.89 -18.20 2.31
C ASN A 17 -26.73 -17.44 1.27
N HIS A 18 -26.11 -16.69 0.35
CA HIS A 18 -26.84 -15.91 -0.64
C HIS A 18 -27.42 -16.83 -1.73
N PRO A 19 -28.74 -16.75 -2.04
CA PRO A 19 -29.40 -17.71 -2.95
C PRO A 19 -28.90 -17.67 -4.40
N ASN A 20 -28.27 -16.56 -4.81
CA ASN A 20 -27.72 -16.38 -6.15
C ASN A 20 -26.19 -16.51 -6.22
N ILE A 21 -25.53 -16.98 -5.15
CA ILE A 21 -24.08 -17.17 -5.12
C ILE A 21 -23.76 -18.63 -4.86
N GLU A 22 -23.02 -19.24 -5.78
CA GLU A 22 -22.39 -20.54 -5.58
C GLU A 22 -20.91 -20.33 -5.21
N VAL A 23 -20.45 -20.99 -4.14
CA VAL A 23 -19.06 -20.89 -3.68
C VAL A 23 -18.33 -22.20 -3.97
N ILE A 24 -17.40 -22.15 -4.91
CA ILE A 24 -16.56 -23.29 -5.30
C ILE A 24 -15.16 -23.08 -4.69
N ALA A 25 -14.73 -24.02 -3.85
CA ALA A 25 -13.44 -23.97 -3.17
C ALA A 25 -12.35 -24.67 -3.98
N GLU A 26 -11.89 -24.03 -5.04
CA GLU A 26 -10.84 -24.56 -5.93
C GLU A 26 -9.85 -23.48 -6.38
N GLU A 27 -8.67 -23.91 -6.83
CA GLU A 27 -7.72 -23.01 -7.48
C GLU A 27 -8.08 -22.84 -8.96
N VAL A 28 -8.35 -21.60 -9.36
CA VAL A 28 -8.55 -21.25 -10.77
C VAL A 28 -7.20 -20.91 -11.39
N THR A 29 -6.77 -21.67 -12.40
CA THR A 29 -5.46 -21.52 -13.06
C THR A 29 -5.55 -21.07 -14.52
N LYS A 30 -6.76 -20.79 -15.00
CA LYS A 30 -7.06 -20.29 -16.34
C LYS A 30 -8.12 -19.22 -16.24
N ILE A 31 -8.09 -18.23 -17.15
CA ILE A 31 -9.13 -17.22 -17.23
C ILE A 31 -10.38 -17.88 -17.82
N PRO A 32 -11.52 -17.88 -17.12
CA PRO A 32 -12.75 -18.48 -17.63
C PRO A 32 -13.22 -17.87 -18.95
N GLU A 33 -13.89 -18.69 -19.76
CA GLU A 33 -14.67 -18.22 -20.90
C GLU A 33 -15.97 -17.56 -20.40
N GLY A 34 -16.44 -16.55 -21.14
CA GLY A 34 -17.60 -15.76 -20.74
C GLY A 34 -17.39 -14.78 -19.58
N PRO A 35 -18.46 -14.13 -19.12
CA PRO A 35 -18.40 -12.98 -18.21
C PRO A 35 -17.64 -13.29 -16.91
N THR A 36 -16.56 -12.56 -16.64
CA THR A 36 -15.59 -12.88 -15.57
C THR A 36 -15.10 -11.62 -14.85
N ILE A 37 -14.98 -11.68 -13.51
CA ILE A 37 -14.26 -10.70 -12.70
C ILE A 37 -13.08 -11.40 -12.00
N ILE A 38 -11.86 -10.94 -12.24
CA ILE A 38 -10.65 -11.44 -11.57
C ILE A 38 -10.31 -10.54 -10.38
N ALA A 39 -10.32 -11.10 -9.17
CA ALA A 39 -10.10 -10.38 -7.91
C ALA A 39 -9.20 -11.14 -6.92
N THR A 40 -8.14 -11.79 -7.42
CA THR A 40 -7.28 -12.72 -6.65
C THR A 40 -6.25 -12.03 -5.74
N GLY A 41 -6.20 -10.69 -5.73
CA GLY A 41 -5.37 -9.92 -4.80
C GLY A 41 -3.86 -9.99 -5.06
N PRO A 42 -3.03 -9.51 -4.11
CA PRO A 42 -1.59 -9.35 -4.32
C PRO A 42 -0.81 -10.66 -4.40
N LEU A 43 -1.34 -11.72 -3.80
CA LEU A 43 -0.75 -13.06 -3.73
C LEU A 43 -1.45 -14.03 -4.69
N SER A 44 -1.74 -13.56 -5.91
CA SER A 44 -2.33 -14.39 -6.96
C SER A 44 -1.46 -15.62 -7.24
N SER A 45 -2.07 -16.78 -7.43
CA SER A 45 -1.32 -18.03 -7.62
C SER A 45 -0.51 -18.01 -8.91
N GLU A 46 0.56 -18.82 -8.96
CA GLU A 46 1.42 -18.91 -10.15
C GLU A 46 0.63 -19.31 -11.41
N GLY A 47 -0.35 -20.22 -11.27
CA GLY A 47 -1.22 -20.63 -12.36
C GLY A 47 -2.06 -19.48 -12.93
N MET A 48 -2.75 -18.74 -12.05
CA MET A 48 -3.52 -17.55 -12.46
C MET A 48 -2.61 -16.47 -13.06
N MET A 49 -1.43 -16.27 -12.50
CA MET A 49 -0.45 -15.32 -13.02
C MET A 49 0.02 -15.64 -14.42
N LYS A 50 0.32 -16.92 -14.68
CA LYS A 50 0.67 -17.38 -16.01
C LYS A 50 -0.48 -17.16 -16.99
N ALA A 51 -1.73 -17.38 -16.56
CA ALA A 51 -2.89 -17.12 -17.41
C ALA A 51 -3.06 -15.63 -17.72
N ILE A 52 -2.91 -14.75 -16.72
CA ILE A 52 -2.94 -13.29 -16.90
C ILE A 52 -1.81 -12.83 -17.84
N GLY A 53 -0.60 -13.35 -17.69
CA GLY A 53 0.56 -13.06 -18.57
C GLY A 53 0.37 -13.49 -20.03
N THR A 54 -0.68 -14.25 -20.36
CA THR A 54 -1.07 -14.48 -21.77
C THR A 54 -1.89 -13.34 -22.37
N LEU A 55 -2.53 -12.52 -21.53
CA LEU A 55 -3.32 -11.36 -21.95
C LEU A 55 -2.53 -10.05 -21.93
N ILE A 56 -1.51 -9.97 -21.08
CA ILE A 56 -0.73 -8.75 -20.85
C ILE A 56 0.76 -9.06 -20.92
N ASP A 57 1.57 -8.07 -21.27
CA ASP A 57 3.02 -8.23 -21.30
C ASP A 57 3.55 -8.29 -19.86
N ASP A 58 4.30 -9.36 -19.56
CA ASP A 58 4.82 -9.68 -18.22
C ASP A 58 5.54 -8.52 -17.54
N ARG A 59 6.13 -7.60 -18.31
CA ARG A 59 6.81 -6.40 -17.80
C ARG A 59 5.88 -5.42 -17.08
N TYR A 60 4.56 -5.59 -17.21
CA TYR A 60 3.53 -4.73 -16.65
C TYR A 60 2.71 -5.41 -15.53
N CYS A 61 3.23 -6.49 -14.93
CA CYS A 61 2.50 -7.35 -14.00
C CYS A 61 2.90 -7.25 -12.52
N TYR A 62 3.86 -6.42 -12.13
CA TYR A 62 4.41 -6.47 -10.77
C TYR A 62 5.06 -5.17 -10.28
N PHE A 63 4.93 -4.92 -8.98
CA PHE A 63 5.72 -3.96 -8.23
C PHE A 63 6.33 -4.65 -7.01
N TYR A 64 7.29 -4.01 -6.37
CA TYR A 64 7.92 -4.54 -5.16
C TYR A 64 7.42 -3.81 -3.93
N ASP A 65 6.97 -4.56 -2.93
CA ASP A 65 6.66 -4.08 -1.59
C ASP A 65 7.71 -4.62 -0.61
N ALA A 66 8.50 -3.71 -0.05
CA ALA A 66 9.53 -4.09 0.89
C ALA A 66 8.95 -4.07 2.32
N ALA A 67 9.09 -5.17 3.05
CA ALA A 67 8.74 -5.25 4.45
C ALA A 67 9.87 -4.67 5.31
N ALA A 68 9.52 -4.01 6.41
CA ALA A 68 10.50 -3.56 7.38
C ALA A 68 10.82 -4.66 8.42
N PRO A 69 12.06 -4.71 8.94
CA PRO A 69 12.47 -5.63 9.98
C PRO A 69 11.65 -5.51 11.27
N ILE A 70 11.55 -6.62 12.01
CA ILE A 70 10.97 -6.67 13.36
C ILE A 70 12.02 -7.14 14.35
N VAL A 71 12.12 -6.44 15.48
CA VAL A 71 13.02 -6.74 16.59
C VAL A 71 12.24 -7.11 17.85
N THR A 72 12.88 -7.84 18.76
CA THR A 72 12.30 -8.13 20.08
C THR A 72 12.41 -6.93 21.00
N ALA A 73 11.41 -6.73 21.86
CA ALA A 73 11.40 -5.66 22.86
C ALA A 73 12.56 -5.76 23.85
N GLU A 74 12.94 -7.00 24.22
CA GLU A 74 14.00 -7.29 25.20
C GLU A 74 15.40 -6.91 24.69
N SER A 75 15.58 -6.85 23.37
CA SER A 75 16.84 -6.46 22.76
C SER A 75 17.04 -4.94 22.61
N ILE A 76 16.03 -4.15 22.96
CA ILE A 76 16.06 -2.68 22.88
C ILE A 76 16.71 -2.08 24.13
N ASN A 77 17.74 -1.25 23.95
CA ASN A 77 18.38 -0.52 25.02
C ASN A 77 17.65 0.81 25.33
N PHE A 78 16.84 0.79 26.40
CA PHE A 78 16.08 1.94 26.88
C PHE A 78 16.90 2.99 27.65
N ASP A 79 18.19 2.78 27.89
CA ASP A 79 19.07 3.86 28.36
C ASP A 79 19.31 4.90 27.26
N LYS A 80 19.14 4.48 25.99
CA LYS A 80 19.28 5.34 24.80
C LYS A 80 17.94 5.64 24.13
N ALA A 81 17.04 4.66 24.08
CA ALA A 81 15.74 4.79 23.46
C ALA A 81 14.66 5.33 24.43
N TYR A 82 13.63 6.00 23.92
CA TYR A 82 12.54 6.52 24.75
C TYR A 82 11.17 6.41 24.07
N LYS A 83 10.11 6.21 24.87
CA LYS A 83 8.73 6.19 24.38
C LYS A 83 8.18 7.61 24.25
N LYS A 84 7.68 7.97 23.06
CA LYS A 84 7.04 9.28 22.78
C LYS A 84 6.31 9.25 21.44
N SER A 85 5.14 9.88 21.39
CA SER A 85 4.43 10.20 20.16
C SER A 85 4.75 11.62 19.69
N ARG A 86 4.71 11.87 18.37
CA ARG A 86 5.04 13.20 17.84
C ARG A 86 4.11 14.26 18.41
N TYR A 87 4.67 15.38 18.87
CA TYR A 87 3.95 16.49 19.49
C TYR A 87 3.11 16.12 20.71
N ASP A 88 3.44 15.00 21.37
CA ASP A 88 2.73 14.50 22.56
C ASP A 88 1.21 14.30 22.32
N LYS A 89 0.83 13.98 21.08
CA LYS A 89 -0.56 13.67 20.71
C LYS A 89 -0.80 12.16 20.80
N GLY A 90 -1.70 11.76 21.70
CA GLY A 90 -2.10 10.36 21.90
C GLY A 90 -1.30 9.64 22.99
N GLU A 91 -1.55 8.34 23.16
CA GLU A 91 -0.71 7.48 23.99
C GLU A 91 0.67 7.29 23.33
N ALA A 92 1.70 6.98 24.12
CA ALA A 92 3.08 6.88 23.66
C ALA A 92 3.32 5.56 22.89
N ASP A 93 2.83 5.49 21.65
CA ASP A 93 2.77 4.26 20.83
C ASP A 93 4.10 3.90 20.15
N TYR A 94 5.09 4.78 20.21
CA TYR A 94 6.37 4.62 19.51
C TYR A 94 7.55 4.66 20.47
N ILE A 95 8.50 3.74 20.27
CA ILE A 95 9.85 3.84 20.84
C ILE A 95 10.71 4.60 19.83
N ASN A 96 11.51 5.53 20.32
CA ASN A 96 12.33 6.43 19.51
C ASN A 96 13.79 6.20 19.85
N CYS A 97 14.59 5.90 18.82
CA CYS A 97 16.03 5.70 18.88
C CYS A 97 16.72 6.94 18.30
N PRO A 98 17.13 7.91 19.13
CA PRO A 98 17.71 9.17 18.67
C PRO A 98 19.15 8.97 18.17
N MET A 99 19.53 9.75 17.16
CA MET A 99 20.90 9.80 16.64
C MET A 99 21.44 11.22 16.70
N THR A 100 22.71 11.32 17.02
CA THR A 100 23.55 12.50 16.76
C THR A 100 23.84 12.63 15.26
N ARG A 101 24.47 13.74 14.87
CA ARG A 101 24.84 13.94 13.46
C ARG A 101 25.91 12.93 13.04
N GLU A 102 26.88 12.71 13.92
CA GLU A 102 28.02 11.82 13.71
C GLU A 102 27.57 10.37 13.58
N GLU A 103 26.64 9.92 14.43
CA GLU A 103 26.04 8.57 14.33
C GLU A 103 25.24 8.40 13.03
N PHE A 104 24.45 9.41 12.63
CA PHE A 104 23.71 9.37 11.37
C PHE A 104 24.64 9.33 10.16
N ASP A 105 25.71 10.13 10.17
CA ASP A 105 26.67 10.18 9.06
C ASP A 105 27.40 8.85 8.90
N ALA A 106 27.81 8.21 10.01
CA ALA A 106 28.39 6.87 9.97
C ALA A 106 27.39 5.83 9.45
N PHE A 107 26.16 5.82 9.96
CA PHE A 107 25.09 4.94 9.50
C PHE A 107 24.79 5.12 8.00
N TYR A 108 24.69 6.35 7.54
CA TYR A 108 24.40 6.67 6.14
C TYR A 108 25.50 6.15 5.20
N MET A 109 26.77 6.35 5.57
CA MET A 109 27.90 5.89 4.75
C MET A 109 27.93 4.37 4.60
N GLU A 110 27.63 3.65 5.68
CA GLU A 110 27.54 2.19 5.65
C GLU A 110 26.30 1.70 4.89
N LEU A 111 25.17 2.40 4.98
CA LEU A 111 23.93 2.05 4.30
C LEU A 111 24.04 2.14 2.77
N ILE A 112 24.64 3.22 2.24
CA ILE A 112 24.73 3.39 0.78
C ILE A 112 25.68 2.38 0.13
N GLN A 113 26.57 1.77 0.91
CA GLN A 113 27.52 0.73 0.49
C GLN A 113 27.00 -0.69 0.77
N ALA A 114 25.88 -0.82 1.50
CA ALA A 114 25.39 -2.11 1.94
C ALA A 114 24.93 -2.99 0.77
N GLU A 115 25.19 -4.28 0.90
CA GLU A 115 24.83 -5.26 -0.13
C GLU A 115 23.32 -5.56 -0.13
N THR A 116 22.73 -5.50 -1.31
CA THR A 116 21.34 -5.86 -1.55
C THR A 116 21.21 -7.30 -2.04
N ALA A 117 20.08 -7.94 -1.76
CA ALA A 117 19.74 -9.22 -2.39
C ALA A 117 19.63 -9.02 -3.91
N GLU A 118 20.03 -10.04 -4.69
CA GLU A 118 19.88 -10.01 -6.14
C GLU A 118 18.39 -10.00 -6.50
N VAL A 119 17.99 -8.98 -7.25
CA VAL A 119 16.70 -8.91 -7.93
C VAL A 119 16.98 -9.40 -9.36
N HIS A 120 16.21 -10.36 -9.88
CA HIS A 120 16.54 -11.00 -11.15
C HIS A 120 16.63 -9.96 -12.28
N ALA A 121 17.73 -9.99 -13.04
CA ALA A 121 18.23 -8.91 -13.91
C ALA A 121 17.33 -8.45 -15.08
N PHE A 122 16.13 -9.02 -15.25
CA PHE A 122 15.14 -8.58 -16.25
C PHE A 122 14.18 -7.50 -15.72
N GLU A 123 14.29 -7.15 -14.45
CA GLU A 123 13.35 -6.29 -13.75
C GLU A 123 13.96 -4.89 -13.61
N LYS A 124 13.56 -3.94 -14.47
CA LYS A 124 13.86 -2.51 -14.21
C LYS A 124 13.22 -2.17 -12.86
N GLU A 125 14.04 -1.75 -11.89
CA GLU A 125 13.62 -1.41 -10.53
C GLU A 125 12.60 -0.25 -10.52
N VAL A 126 11.31 -0.56 -10.62
CA VAL A 126 10.23 0.41 -10.38
C VAL A 126 9.75 0.18 -8.95
N PHE A 127 10.30 0.94 -8.01
CA PHE A 127 9.90 0.89 -6.60
C PHE A 127 8.61 1.68 -6.38
N PHE A 128 7.75 1.16 -5.51
CA PHE A 128 6.61 1.93 -5.01
C PHE A 128 7.10 3.07 -4.11
N GLU A 129 6.78 4.32 -4.45
CA GLU A 129 7.23 5.49 -3.68
C GLU A 129 6.77 5.44 -2.20
N GLY A 130 5.64 4.80 -1.91
CA GLY A 130 5.13 4.61 -0.54
C GLY A 130 5.85 3.52 0.28
N CYS A 131 6.49 2.55 -0.39
CA CYS A 131 7.20 1.42 0.24
C CYS A 131 8.65 1.30 -0.24
N MET A 132 9.26 2.42 -0.63
CA MET A 132 10.62 2.43 -1.15
C MET A 132 11.62 1.87 -0.14
N PRO A 133 12.55 0.99 -0.55
CA PRO A 133 13.61 0.55 0.31
C PRO A 133 14.43 1.73 0.85
N PHE A 134 14.71 1.77 2.15
CA PHE A 134 15.37 2.91 2.78
C PHE A 134 16.82 3.11 2.26
N GLU A 135 17.48 2.04 1.81
CA GLU A 135 18.76 2.08 1.10
C GLU A 135 18.66 2.79 -0.26
N VAL A 136 17.53 2.66 -0.96
CA VAL A 136 17.26 3.36 -2.23
C VAL A 136 16.95 4.83 -1.95
N MET A 137 16.17 5.13 -0.91
CA MET A 137 15.95 6.51 -0.45
C MET A 137 17.27 7.20 -0.12
N ALA A 138 18.17 6.51 0.57
CA ALA A 138 19.49 7.02 0.92
C ALA A 138 20.33 7.36 -0.33
N LYS A 139 20.34 6.47 -1.33
CA LYS A 139 21.06 6.68 -2.60
C LYS A 139 20.51 7.85 -3.42
N ARG A 140 19.22 8.17 -3.32
CA ARG A 140 18.62 9.35 -3.95
C ARG A 140 19.07 10.68 -3.32
N GLY A 141 19.48 10.64 -2.05
CA GLY A 141 20.05 11.79 -1.37
C GLY A 141 20.12 11.58 0.14
N ARG A 142 21.21 12.04 0.76
CA ARG A 142 21.45 11.94 2.21
C ARG A 142 20.29 12.45 3.04
N ASP A 143 19.77 13.62 2.69
CA ASP A 143 18.73 14.27 3.49
C ASP A 143 17.33 13.66 3.26
N THR A 144 17.15 12.79 2.25
CA THR A 144 15.88 12.08 2.00
C THR A 144 15.43 11.32 3.24
N LEU A 145 16.36 10.65 3.94
CA LEU A 145 16.07 9.94 5.19
C LEU A 145 15.59 10.88 6.30
N LEU A 146 16.16 12.09 6.37
CA LEU A 146 15.84 13.11 7.39
C LEU A 146 14.49 13.79 7.14
N PHE A 147 14.01 13.78 5.89
CA PHE A 147 12.68 14.25 5.54
C PHE A 147 11.63 13.13 5.57
N GLY A 148 12.04 11.88 5.41
CA GLY A 148 11.20 10.68 5.45
C GLY A 148 11.30 9.91 6.77
N PRO A 149 11.78 8.65 6.75
CA PRO A 149 11.63 7.71 7.86
C PRO A 149 12.40 8.10 9.13
N MET A 150 13.47 8.90 9.02
CA MET A 150 14.32 9.27 10.15
C MET A 150 14.09 10.70 10.66
N LYS A 151 12.98 11.33 10.26
CA LYS A 151 12.66 12.72 10.59
C LYS A 151 12.49 12.93 12.11
N PRO A 152 13.19 13.87 12.76
CA PRO A 152 13.11 14.03 14.22
C PRO A 152 12.04 15.05 14.71
N VAL A 153 11.22 15.62 13.82
CA VAL A 153 10.27 16.70 14.18
C VAL A 153 9.22 16.22 15.19
N GLY A 154 9.05 16.95 16.30
CA GLY A 154 8.02 16.66 17.31
C GLY A 154 8.40 15.55 18.29
N LEU A 155 9.67 15.13 18.29
CA LEU A 155 10.23 14.09 19.16
C LEU A 155 11.24 14.65 20.16
N GLU A 156 11.31 15.98 20.29
CA GLU A 156 12.14 16.65 21.28
C GLU A 156 11.73 16.24 22.71
N GLN A 157 12.73 15.89 23.54
CA GLN A 157 12.52 15.69 24.98
C GLN A 157 12.75 17.01 25.72
N GLU A 158 11.94 17.28 26.75
CA GLU A 158 12.06 18.51 27.54
C GLU A 158 13.47 18.66 28.13
N GLY A 159 14.05 19.85 28.01
CA GLY A 159 15.41 20.14 28.47
C GLY A 159 16.53 19.50 27.66
N LYS A 160 16.24 18.77 26.57
CA LYS A 160 17.25 18.19 25.68
C LYS A 160 17.25 18.86 24.31
N LYS A 161 18.41 18.86 23.65
CA LYS A 161 18.54 19.28 22.25
C LYS A 161 17.77 18.30 21.36
N ARG A 162 17.11 18.82 20.33
CA ARG A 162 16.46 18.01 19.29
C ARG A 162 17.47 17.03 18.67
N PRO A 163 17.14 15.72 18.55
CA PRO A 163 17.98 14.75 17.85
C PRO A 163 18.21 15.14 16.39
N TYR A 164 19.33 14.73 15.81
CA TYR A 164 19.60 14.98 14.39
C TYR A 164 18.75 14.10 13.48
N ALA A 165 18.58 12.85 13.86
CA ALA A 165 17.70 11.86 13.24
C ALA A 165 17.07 10.98 14.33
N VAL A 166 15.96 10.32 14.02
CA VAL A 166 15.31 9.36 14.95
C VAL A 166 14.78 8.17 14.16
N VAL A 167 15.12 6.95 14.59
CA VAL A 167 14.43 5.73 14.13
C VAL A 167 13.28 5.43 15.07
N GLN A 168 12.08 5.26 14.53
CA GLN A 168 10.88 4.94 15.31
C GLN A 168 10.58 3.44 15.21
N LEU A 169 10.15 2.85 16.33
CA LEU A 169 9.68 1.48 16.43
C LEU A 169 8.21 1.51 16.86
N ARG A 170 7.36 0.75 16.17
CA ARG A 170 5.93 0.60 16.53
C ARG A 170 5.67 -0.81 17.04
N GLN A 171 4.76 -0.92 18.01
CA GLN A 171 4.33 -2.22 18.51
C GLN A 171 3.69 -3.05 17.38
N ASP A 172 4.18 -4.28 17.19
CA ASP A 172 3.72 -5.18 16.13
C ASP A 172 2.71 -6.22 16.64
N ASN A 173 2.81 -6.60 17.92
CA ASN A 173 1.93 -7.59 18.55
C ASN A 173 1.24 -7.08 19.82
N ALA A 174 0.11 -7.67 20.20
CA ALA A 174 -0.69 -7.23 21.36
C ALA A 174 0.08 -7.29 22.69
N GLN A 175 1.04 -8.21 22.82
CA GLN A 175 1.85 -8.40 24.03
C GLN A 175 3.00 -7.39 24.16
N ALA A 176 3.20 -6.51 23.17
CA ALA A 176 4.31 -5.56 23.13
C ALA A 176 5.71 -6.20 23.26
N SER A 177 5.85 -7.45 22.81
CA SER A 177 7.14 -8.15 22.78
C SER A 177 7.87 -8.02 21.44
N LEU A 178 7.16 -7.58 20.38
CA LEU A 178 7.70 -7.39 19.03
C LEU A 178 7.48 -5.96 18.54
N TYR A 179 8.51 -5.40 17.92
CA TYR A 179 8.51 -4.04 17.43
C TYR A 179 8.99 -3.95 15.98
N ASN A 180 8.18 -3.34 15.13
CA ASN A 180 8.49 -3.09 13.72
C ASN A 180 9.24 -1.76 13.56
N ILE A 181 10.31 -1.75 12.76
CA ILE A 181 11.09 -0.53 12.47
C ILE A 181 10.37 0.30 11.41
N VAL A 182 9.85 1.46 11.82
CA VAL A 182 8.96 2.28 10.97
C VAL A 182 9.74 2.91 9.82
N GLY A 183 9.30 2.66 8.59
CA GLY A 183 9.88 3.27 7.39
C GLY A 183 11.22 2.67 6.96
N PHE A 184 11.56 1.48 7.47
CA PHE A 184 12.77 0.73 7.15
C PHE A 184 12.46 -0.47 6.25
N GLN A 185 11.52 -0.31 5.32
CA GLN A 185 11.32 -1.26 4.22
C GLN A 185 12.67 -1.50 3.53
N THR A 186 13.06 -2.74 3.27
CA THR A 186 14.41 -3.04 2.73
C THR A 186 14.50 -4.32 1.92
N HIS A 187 15.46 -4.36 0.99
CA HIS A 187 15.92 -5.55 0.27
C HIS A 187 17.42 -5.83 0.47
N LEU A 188 18.03 -5.20 1.49
CA LEU A 188 19.38 -5.56 1.96
C LEU A 188 19.47 -7.06 2.27
N LYS A 189 20.64 -7.67 2.04
CA LYS A 189 20.89 -9.04 2.50
C LYS A 189 20.71 -9.11 4.02
N TRP A 190 20.27 -10.25 4.55
CA TRP A 190 19.99 -10.36 6.00
C TRP A 190 21.19 -10.04 6.90
N GLY A 191 22.40 -10.41 6.47
CA GLY A 191 23.63 -10.02 7.17
C GLY A 191 23.82 -8.50 7.24
N GLU A 192 23.53 -7.81 6.13
CA GLU A 192 23.60 -6.34 6.03
C GLU A 192 22.49 -5.66 6.84
N GLN A 193 21.27 -6.18 6.81
CA GLN A 193 20.19 -5.68 7.67
C GLN A 193 20.60 -5.71 9.14
N LYS A 194 21.16 -6.85 9.61
CA LYS A 194 21.64 -6.96 10.99
C LYS A 194 22.72 -5.94 11.29
N ARG A 195 23.73 -5.83 10.41
CA ARG A 195 24.84 -4.89 10.56
C ARG A 195 24.36 -3.44 10.64
N ILE A 196 23.51 -3.02 9.70
CA ILE A 196 22.98 -1.65 9.61
C ILE A 196 22.04 -1.31 10.77
N ILE A 197 21.15 -2.23 11.18
CA ILE A 197 20.23 -2.00 12.29
C ILE A 197 20.98 -1.86 13.62
N GLN A 198 22.04 -2.66 13.83
CA GLN A 198 22.86 -2.60 15.04
C GLN A 198 23.74 -1.34 15.14
N MET A 199 23.80 -0.51 14.09
CA MET A 199 24.42 0.82 14.18
C MET A 199 23.49 1.88 14.81
N ILE A 200 22.19 1.58 14.95
CA ILE A 200 21.22 2.52 15.50
C ILE A 200 21.34 2.54 17.04
N PRO A 201 21.53 3.71 17.68
CA PRO A 201 21.60 3.80 19.14
C PRO A 201 20.31 3.29 19.79
N GLY A 202 20.42 2.33 20.71
CA GLY A 202 19.27 1.64 21.28
C GLY A 202 19.00 0.26 20.67
N LEU A 203 19.60 -0.06 19.52
CA LEU A 203 19.43 -1.33 18.80
C LEU A 203 20.76 -2.08 18.60
N GLU A 204 21.80 -1.74 19.35
CA GLU A 204 23.15 -2.30 19.18
C GLU A 204 23.19 -3.82 19.33
N ASN A 205 22.30 -4.35 20.18
CA ASN A 205 22.13 -5.78 20.41
C ASN A 205 20.81 -6.31 19.87
N ALA A 206 20.18 -5.60 18.92
CA ALA A 206 18.86 -5.94 18.41
C ALA A 206 18.81 -7.39 17.90
N GLU A 207 17.81 -8.13 18.38
CA GLU A 207 17.47 -9.46 17.92
C GLU A 207 16.36 -9.34 16.87
N ILE A 208 16.72 -9.58 15.61
CA ILE A 208 15.79 -9.50 14.49
C ILE A 208 15.08 -10.85 14.36
N VAL A 209 13.79 -10.87 14.69
CA VAL A 209 12.95 -12.08 14.56
C VAL A 209 12.35 -12.21 13.17
N ARG A 210 12.25 -11.10 12.43
CA ARG A 210 11.81 -11.08 11.04
C ARG A 210 12.61 -10.04 10.27
N TYR A 211 13.37 -10.50 9.28
CA TYR A 211 14.08 -9.62 8.37
C TYR A 211 13.13 -8.95 7.39
N GLY A 212 13.51 -7.75 6.93
CA GLY A 212 12.87 -7.12 5.80
C GLY A 212 13.08 -7.94 4.54
N VAL A 213 12.07 -8.01 3.70
CA VAL A 213 12.11 -8.74 2.43
C VAL A 213 11.32 -7.97 1.40
N MET A 214 11.75 -8.07 0.15
CA MET A 214 11.04 -7.49 -0.98
C MET A 214 10.05 -8.51 -1.51
N HIS A 215 8.75 -8.27 -1.29
CA HIS A 215 7.68 -9.05 -1.88
C HIS A 215 7.38 -8.51 -3.27
N ARG A 216 7.40 -9.39 -4.26
CA ARG A 216 6.82 -9.09 -5.56
C ARG A 216 5.30 -9.10 -5.40
N ASN A 217 4.68 -7.93 -5.40
CA ASN A 217 3.23 -7.81 -5.43
C ASN A 217 2.77 -7.72 -6.87
N THR A 218 1.76 -8.53 -7.19
CA THR A 218 1.20 -8.55 -8.52
C THR A 218 0.18 -7.43 -8.69
N TYR A 219 0.28 -6.71 -9.81
CA TYR A 219 -0.79 -5.86 -10.30
C TYR A 219 -0.70 -5.74 -11.83
N ILE A 220 -1.80 -5.36 -12.45
CA ILE A 220 -1.87 -5.06 -13.87
C ILE A 220 -1.56 -3.57 -14.03
N CYS A 221 -0.77 -3.22 -15.06
CA CYS A 221 -0.64 -1.83 -15.48
C CYS A 221 -1.95 -1.33 -16.09
N SER A 222 -2.87 -0.95 -15.21
CA SER A 222 -4.23 -0.51 -15.52
C SER A 222 -4.31 0.62 -16.56
N PRO A 223 -3.37 1.59 -16.66
CA PRO A 223 -3.43 2.58 -17.73
C PRO A 223 -3.31 1.99 -19.13
N ILE A 224 -2.58 0.88 -19.26
CA ILE A 224 -2.44 0.16 -20.53
C ILE A 224 -3.65 -0.73 -20.76
N TYR A 225 -4.07 -1.51 -19.75
CA TYR A 225 -4.92 -2.68 -19.96
C TYR A 225 -6.38 -2.52 -19.52
N LEU A 226 -6.70 -1.54 -18.67
CA LEU A 226 -8.04 -1.38 -18.11
C LEU A 226 -8.70 -0.06 -18.58
N ARG A 227 -10.02 -0.11 -18.69
CA ARG A 227 -10.91 1.07 -18.76
C ARG A 227 -11.26 1.51 -17.35
N GLU A 228 -11.66 2.77 -17.15
CA GLU A 228 -12.09 3.28 -15.84
C GLU A 228 -13.34 2.59 -15.27
N THR A 229 -14.00 1.75 -16.08
CA THR A 229 -15.09 0.85 -15.68
C THR A 229 -14.58 -0.47 -15.07
N TYR A 230 -13.26 -0.63 -14.95
CA TYR A 230 -12.53 -1.86 -14.58
C TYR A 230 -12.54 -3.00 -15.62
N GLN A 231 -13.07 -2.73 -16.82
CA GLN A 231 -13.03 -3.68 -17.94
C GLN A 231 -11.63 -3.80 -18.53
N PHE A 232 -11.25 -5.01 -18.92
CA PHE A 232 -10.11 -5.25 -19.79
C PHE A 232 -10.38 -4.67 -21.18
N LYS A 233 -9.42 -3.93 -21.74
CA LYS A 233 -9.64 -3.17 -22.98
C LYS A 233 -9.95 -4.03 -24.20
N ASP A 234 -9.42 -5.26 -24.25
CA ASP A 234 -9.58 -6.17 -25.39
C ASP A 234 -10.67 -7.23 -25.18
N ARG A 235 -11.39 -7.19 -24.04
CA ARG A 235 -12.45 -8.13 -23.70
C ARG A 235 -13.49 -7.49 -22.79
N ASP A 236 -14.63 -7.11 -23.37
CA ASP A 236 -15.67 -6.32 -22.70
C ASP A 236 -16.36 -7.04 -21.53
N ASP A 237 -16.36 -8.36 -21.52
CA ASP A 237 -16.92 -9.20 -20.46
C ASP A 237 -15.88 -9.66 -19.43
N LEU A 238 -14.64 -9.13 -19.48
CA LEU A 238 -13.59 -9.42 -18.51
C LEU A 238 -13.26 -8.18 -17.70
N PHE A 239 -13.33 -8.31 -16.38
CA PHE A 239 -13.03 -7.24 -15.43
C PHE A 239 -11.92 -7.67 -14.47
N PHE A 240 -11.22 -6.68 -13.93
CA PHE A 240 -10.27 -6.86 -12.84
C PHE A 240 -10.66 -5.98 -11.66
N ALA A 241 -10.49 -6.48 -10.44
CA ALA A 241 -10.84 -5.74 -9.23
C ALA A 241 -9.86 -6.02 -8.09
N GLY A 242 -9.93 -5.17 -7.05
CA GLY A 242 -9.05 -5.27 -5.90
C GLY A 242 -7.63 -4.82 -6.21
N GLN A 243 -6.71 -5.15 -5.31
CA GLN A 243 -5.33 -4.66 -5.37
C GLN A 243 -4.60 -4.93 -6.69
N MET A 244 -5.01 -5.96 -7.44
CA MET A 244 -4.46 -6.27 -8.76
C MET A 244 -4.66 -5.14 -9.78
N THR A 245 -5.64 -4.26 -9.61
CA THR A 245 -5.84 -3.13 -10.53
C THR A 245 -4.92 -1.94 -10.20
N GLY A 246 -4.07 -2.04 -9.18
CA GLY A 246 -3.29 -0.91 -8.67
C GLY A 246 -4.08 0.02 -7.75
N VAL A 247 -5.16 -0.46 -7.14
CA VAL A 247 -5.68 0.19 -5.93
C VAL A 247 -5.00 -0.39 -4.69
N GLU A 248 -4.89 0.37 -3.61
CA GLU A 248 -4.27 -0.08 -2.37
C GLU A 248 -5.18 0.18 -1.18
N GLY A 249 -5.38 -0.84 -0.35
CA GLY A 249 -6.23 -0.79 0.83
C GLY A 249 -7.50 -1.63 0.72
N TYR A 250 -8.04 -2.04 1.87
CA TYR A 250 -9.22 -2.90 1.93
C TYR A 250 -10.48 -2.22 1.39
N ILE A 251 -10.65 -0.92 1.67
CA ILE A 251 -11.84 -0.16 1.27
C ILE A 251 -11.79 0.13 -0.24
N GLU A 252 -10.62 0.47 -0.77
CA GLU A 252 -10.37 0.70 -2.18
C GLU A 252 -10.55 -0.59 -2.99
N SER A 253 -10.10 -1.72 -2.45
CA SER A 253 -10.31 -3.04 -3.05
C SER A 253 -11.79 -3.44 -3.06
N ALA A 254 -12.51 -3.20 -1.97
CA ALA A 254 -13.96 -3.44 -1.92
C ALA A 254 -14.72 -2.52 -2.88
N ALA A 255 -14.32 -1.24 -2.98
CA ALA A 255 -14.94 -0.27 -3.87
C ALA A 255 -14.74 -0.60 -5.36
N SER A 256 -13.53 -1.03 -5.75
CA SER A 256 -13.27 -1.50 -7.12
C SER A 256 -14.07 -2.77 -7.44
N GLY A 257 -14.13 -3.73 -6.51
CA GLY A 257 -14.97 -4.93 -6.65
C GLY A 257 -16.46 -4.60 -6.81
N MET A 258 -16.96 -3.64 -6.03
CA MET A 258 -18.35 -3.18 -6.14
C MET A 258 -18.63 -2.55 -7.52
N LEU A 259 -17.76 -1.65 -8.01
CA LEU A 259 -17.96 -1.02 -9.32
C LEU A 259 -17.82 -2.03 -10.47
N ALA A 260 -16.86 -2.95 -10.40
CA ALA A 260 -16.72 -4.03 -11.39
C ALA A 260 -17.95 -4.93 -11.41
N GLY A 261 -18.52 -5.29 -10.25
CA GLY A 261 -19.75 -6.07 -10.14
C GLY A 261 -20.97 -5.35 -10.72
N ILE A 262 -21.13 -4.06 -10.43
CA ILE A 262 -22.19 -3.22 -11.02
C ILE A 262 -22.05 -3.19 -12.54
N ASN A 263 -20.85 -2.91 -13.05
CA ASN A 263 -20.62 -2.82 -14.48
C ASN A 263 -20.75 -4.17 -15.20
N MET A 264 -20.37 -5.27 -14.55
CA MET A 264 -20.65 -6.61 -15.06
C MET A 264 -22.15 -6.84 -15.22
N ALA A 265 -22.97 -6.44 -14.24
CA ALA A 265 -24.41 -6.55 -14.33
C ALA A 265 -25.00 -5.71 -15.48
N HIS A 266 -24.45 -4.52 -15.74
CA HIS A 266 -24.82 -3.69 -16.90
C HIS A 266 -24.46 -4.39 -18.22
N VAL A 267 -23.24 -4.91 -18.36
CA VAL A 267 -22.79 -5.65 -19.55
C VAL A 267 -23.70 -6.84 -19.84
N LEU A 268 -24.05 -7.63 -18.80
CA LEU A 268 -24.96 -8.76 -18.93
C LEU A 268 -26.38 -8.38 -19.38
N LYS A 269 -26.81 -7.14 -19.12
CA LYS A 269 -28.10 -6.60 -19.57
C LYS A 269 -28.02 -5.89 -20.92
N GLY A 270 -26.83 -5.76 -21.52
CA GLY A 270 -26.61 -4.96 -22.72
C GLY A 270 -26.72 -3.44 -22.47
N GLU A 271 -26.51 -3.02 -21.22
CA GLU A 271 -26.51 -1.62 -20.81
C GLU A 271 -25.08 -1.06 -20.80
N GLU A 272 -24.95 0.25 -20.96
CA GLU A 272 -23.66 0.93 -20.86
C GLU A 272 -23.12 0.87 -19.42
N PRO A 273 -21.83 0.56 -19.21
CA PRO A 273 -21.18 0.61 -17.91
C PRO A 273 -21.23 2.00 -17.25
N VAL A 274 -21.28 2.01 -15.92
CA VAL A 274 -21.31 3.22 -15.10
C VAL A 274 -19.90 3.76 -14.88
N ILE A 275 -19.74 5.08 -15.09
CA ILE A 275 -18.55 5.86 -14.75
C ILE A 275 -18.93 6.86 -13.65
N LEU A 276 -18.24 6.76 -12.50
CA LEU A 276 -18.55 7.57 -11.32
C LEU A 276 -17.92 8.99 -11.33
N GLY A 277 -16.94 9.22 -12.20
CA GLY A 277 -16.24 10.50 -12.38
C GLY A 277 -15.29 10.89 -11.23
N ALA A 278 -14.32 11.74 -11.53
CA ALA A 278 -13.28 12.19 -10.58
C ALA A 278 -13.82 13.07 -9.43
N ASN A 279 -15.10 13.43 -9.47
CA ASN A 279 -15.80 14.16 -8.42
C ASN A 279 -16.20 13.28 -7.22
N THR A 280 -16.14 11.96 -7.38
CA THR A 280 -16.35 10.96 -6.31
C THR A 280 -15.02 10.25 -6.02
N MET A 281 -14.81 9.78 -4.79
CA MET A 281 -13.55 9.08 -4.47
C MET A 281 -13.40 7.78 -5.29
N MET A 282 -14.49 7.03 -5.44
CA MET A 282 -14.48 5.78 -6.23
C MET A 282 -14.15 6.04 -7.70
N GLY A 283 -14.76 7.06 -8.31
CA GLY A 283 -14.49 7.42 -9.70
C GLY A 283 -13.11 8.06 -9.88
N ALA A 284 -12.65 8.86 -8.92
CA ALA A 284 -11.28 9.40 -8.92
C ALA A 284 -10.23 8.29 -8.86
N MET A 285 -10.45 7.27 -8.04
CA MET A 285 -9.58 6.09 -7.95
C MET A 285 -9.53 5.34 -9.28
N ALA A 286 -10.70 5.01 -9.84
CA ALA A 286 -10.80 4.31 -11.11
C ALA A 286 -10.16 5.10 -12.27
N HIS A 287 -10.43 6.42 -12.33
CA HIS A 287 -9.82 7.30 -13.31
C HIS A 287 -8.29 7.37 -13.14
N TYR A 288 -7.79 7.53 -11.91
CA TYR A 288 -6.34 7.63 -11.65
C TYR A 288 -5.61 6.39 -12.15
N ILE A 289 -6.06 5.20 -11.74
CA ILE A 289 -5.35 3.96 -12.09
C ILE A 289 -5.39 3.67 -13.59
N THR A 290 -6.33 4.22 -14.36
CA THR A 290 -6.41 3.98 -15.81
C THR A 290 -5.87 5.13 -16.67
N HIS A 291 -5.52 6.27 -16.07
CA HIS A 291 -5.01 7.44 -16.79
C HIS A 291 -3.65 7.94 -16.29
N ALA A 292 -3.07 7.29 -15.27
CA ALA A 292 -1.70 7.55 -14.84
C ALA A 292 -0.69 7.23 -15.96
N ASP A 293 0.50 7.83 -15.88
CA ASP A 293 1.59 7.52 -16.82
C ASP A 293 1.98 6.03 -16.68
N PRO A 294 1.82 5.21 -17.73
CA PRO A 294 2.09 3.78 -17.67
C PRO A 294 3.56 3.44 -17.34
N ASN A 295 4.51 4.34 -17.63
CA ASN A 295 5.93 4.11 -17.34
C ASN A 295 6.27 4.31 -15.86
N HIS A 296 5.42 5.03 -15.13
CA HIS A 296 5.60 5.36 -13.72
C HIS A 296 4.37 4.97 -12.88
N PHE A 297 3.51 4.10 -13.43
CA PHE A 297 2.26 3.73 -12.78
C PHE A 297 2.56 2.90 -11.54
N GLN A 298 1.96 3.32 -10.44
CA GLN A 298 2.09 2.70 -9.14
C GLN A 298 0.71 2.55 -8.50
N PRO A 299 0.51 1.51 -7.67
CA PRO A 299 -0.71 1.41 -6.89
C PRO A 299 -0.99 2.67 -6.07
N MET A 300 -2.26 2.94 -5.80
CA MET A 300 -2.68 4.18 -5.11
C MET A 300 -3.77 3.89 -4.09
N ASN A 301 -3.72 4.60 -2.96
CA ASN A 301 -4.79 4.61 -1.97
C ASN A 301 -5.68 5.85 -2.12
N ALA A 302 -6.86 5.81 -1.49
CA ALA A 302 -7.80 6.91 -1.54
C ALA A 302 -7.19 8.19 -0.92
N ASN A 303 -7.14 9.27 -1.70
CA ASN A 303 -6.64 10.56 -1.24
C ASN A 303 -7.36 11.73 -1.94
N PHE A 304 -7.47 12.88 -1.28
CA PHE A 304 -8.15 14.03 -1.87
C PHE A 304 -7.40 14.68 -3.05
N GLY A 305 -6.12 14.32 -3.26
CA GLY A 305 -5.30 14.90 -4.34
C GLY A 305 -5.72 14.44 -5.73
N ILE A 306 -6.39 13.29 -5.83
CA ILE A 306 -6.91 12.73 -7.09
C ILE A 306 -8.37 13.13 -7.36
N MET A 307 -9.04 13.78 -6.40
CA MET A 307 -10.43 14.20 -6.56
C MET A 307 -10.55 15.59 -7.17
N HIS A 308 -11.52 15.74 -8.07
CA HIS A 308 -11.96 17.03 -8.58
C HIS A 308 -13.02 17.67 -7.68
N LEU A 309 -12.82 18.94 -7.35
CA LEU A 309 -13.79 19.72 -6.60
C LEU A 309 -14.37 20.79 -7.51
N GLU A 310 -15.69 20.86 -7.58
CA GLU A 310 -16.40 21.88 -8.33
C GLU A 310 -16.42 23.20 -7.56
N GLY A 311 -16.10 24.29 -8.27
CA GLY A 311 -16.12 25.63 -7.73
C GLY A 311 -14.93 25.99 -6.84
N GLU A 312 -14.84 27.28 -6.53
CA GLU A 312 -13.76 27.80 -5.68
C GLU A 312 -14.15 27.78 -4.21
N VAL A 313 -13.36 27.06 -3.41
CA VAL A 313 -13.43 27.09 -1.94
C VAL A 313 -12.09 27.43 -1.32
N LYS A 314 -12.14 28.09 -0.17
CA LYS A 314 -10.96 28.43 0.62
C LYS A 314 -10.19 27.15 0.96
N LYS A 315 -8.85 27.22 0.92
CA LYS A 315 -7.96 26.06 1.13
C LYS A 315 -8.28 25.25 2.39
N LYS A 316 -8.66 25.93 3.48
CA LYS A 316 -9.02 25.30 4.77
C LYS A 316 -10.32 24.49 4.73
N ASP A 317 -11.23 24.84 3.82
CA ASP A 317 -12.58 24.26 3.74
C ASP A 317 -12.69 23.18 2.63
N ARG A 318 -11.65 23.05 1.77
CA ARG A 318 -11.61 22.10 0.64
C ARG A 318 -11.97 20.66 1.02
N LYS A 319 -11.37 20.13 2.10
CA LYS A 319 -11.61 18.75 2.54
C LYS A 319 -13.07 18.49 2.91
N ALA A 320 -13.72 19.48 3.54
CA ALA A 320 -15.12 19.37 3.93
C ALA A 320 -16.08 19.48 2.74
N ALA A 321 -15.66 20.14 1.65
CA ALA A 321 -16.48 20.34 0.45
C ALA A 321 -16.59 19.09 -0.46
N TYR A 322 -15.60 18.19 -0.45
CA TYR A 322 -15.63 16.98 -1.27
C TYR A 322 -16.79 16.03 -0.92
N ALA A 323 -17.06 15.84 0.38
CA ALA A 323 -18.06 14.88 0.85
C ALA A 323 -19.48 15.18 0.34
N PRO A 324 -20.06 16.39 0.54
CA PRO A 324 -21.41 16.68 0.06
C PRO A 324 -21.52 16.61 -1.47
N GLN A 325 -20.49 17.02 -2.22
CA GLN A 325 -20.45 16.87 -3.67
C GLN A 325 -20.51 15.39 -4.07
N ALA A 326 -19.60 14.57 -3.53
CA ALA A 326 -19.52 13.16 -3.88
C ALA A 326 -20.82 12.42 -3.53
N LEU A 327 -21.42 12.70 -2.37
CA LEU A 327 -22.69 12.08 -1.95
C LEU A 327 -23.85 12.45 -2.89
N LYS A 328 -23.92 13.72 -3.33
CA LYS A 328 -24.94 14.15 -4.30
C LYS A 328 -24.81 13.37 -5.63
N ILE A 329 -23.59 13.30 -6.17
CA ILE A 329 -23.33 12.61 -7.45
C ILE A 329 -23.61 11.11 -7.33
N ILE A 330 -23.20 10.48 -6.22
CA ILE A 330 -23.50 9.06 -5.98
C ILE A 330 -25.01 8.83 -5.93
N GLN A 331 -25.78 9.71 -5.28
CA GLN A 331 -27.23 9.59 -5.22
C GLN A 331 -27.88 9.70 -6.61
N GLU A 332 -27.48 10.68 -7.42
CA GLU A 332 -27.97 10.85 -8.79
C GLU A 332 -27.64 9.63 -9.67
N LEU A 333 -26.44 9.07 -9.54
CA LEU A 333 -26.02 7.88 -10.26
C LEU A 333 -26.79 6.63 -9.81
N LYS A 334 -27.09 6.50 -8.52
CA LYS A 334 -27.92 5.40 -8.02
C LYS A 334 -29.33 5.46 -8.62
N GLU A 335 -29.95 6.63 -8.62
CA GLU A 335 -31.29 6.84 -9.19
C GLU A 335 -31.31 6.57 -10.69
N LYS A 336 -30.31 7.07 -11.43
CA LYS A 336 -30.21 6.88 -12.88
C LYS A 336 -30.05 5.42 -13.30
N ASN A 337 -29.31 4.63 -12.52
CA ASN A 337 -28.94 3.25 -12.86
C ASN A 337 -29.75 2.19 -12.10
N GLY A 338 -30.70 2.60 -11.25
CA GLY A 338 -31.54 1.68 -10.46
C GLY A 338 -30.75 0.86 -9.44
N LEU A 339 -29.78 1.49 -8.75
CA LEU A 339 -28.87 0.86 -7.77
C LEU A 339 -29.22 1.11 -6.30
#